data_AF-A0A942IBD3-F1
#
_entry.id   AF-A0A942IBD3-F1
#
_cell.length_a   1.000
_cell.length_b   1.000
_cell.length_c   1.000
_cell.angle_alpha   90.00
_cell.angle_beta   90.00
_cell.angle_gamma   90.00
#
_symmetry.space_group_name_H-M   'P 1'
#
loop_
_entity.id
_entity.type
_entity.pdbx_description
1 polymer ?
#
loop_
_entity_poly.entity_id
_entity_poly.type
_entity_poly.pdbx_seq_one_letter_code
_entity_poly.pdbx_strand_id
1 'polypeptide(L)'
;MRLGLAAIGAATIMLCGGGSSAFAQTEADFVKAFAGPWHIVDSRYAAGSERCRVTLSNERSETRFGVTSSGCAAEAGLATSWSLADGQMSLHDSSGTAIARLGGNQRRMSGNTASGAPLILERDGVPGLAEVLEAARKQSGCFYAGFSNKCAPNSELQKPAEERPRISVLVNLNARGEARDDAPTIGVVPKDTCIQTDLCVNASDGAWCRADFDGKSGWLRKFALRQNRWPVVTFFNSCPSQ
;
A
#
# COMPACT_ATOMS: atom_id res chain seq x y z
N MET A 1 -53.74 7.40 -64.94
CA MET A 1 -52.68 8.35 -65.38
C MET A 1 -51.80 8.64 -64.18
N ARG A 2 -50.48 8.66 -64.40
CA ARG A 2 -49.39 8.68 -63.40
C ARG A 2 -49.29 10.00 -62.62
N LEU A 3 -48.69 9.91 -61.42
CA LEU A 3 -47.80 10.83 -60.67
C LEU A 3 -48.16 10.70 -59.18
N GLY A 4 -47.34 10.21 -58.24
CA GLY A 4 -45.87 10.20 -58.16
C GLY A 4 -45.40 11.31 -57.23
N LEU A 5 -45.39 11.09 -55.92
CA LEU A 5 -44.63 11.91 -54.96
C LEU A 5 -44.04 11.01 -53.85
N ALA A 6 -42.71 10.99 -53.81
CA ALA A 6 -41.89 10.35 -52.81
C ALA A 6 -41.70 11.30 -51.61
N ALA A 7 -41.72 10.75 -50.38
CA ALA A 7 -41.37 11.49 -49.17
C ALA A 7 -40.23 10.79 -48.42
N ILE A 8 -39.04 11.36 -48.63
CA ILE A 8 -37.99 11.73 -47.66
C ILE A 8 -37.74 10.76 -46.49
N GLY A 9 -36.54 10.18 -46.51
CA GLY A 9 -36.00 9.34 -45.44
C GLY A 9 -35.60 10.08 -44.18
N ALA A 10 -35.57 9.33 -43.08
CA ALA A 10 -34.90 9.70 -41.84
C ALA A 10 -33.84 8.63 -41.56
N ALA A 11 -32.58 8.95 -41.85
CA ALA A 11 -31.44 8.15 -41.44
C ALA A 11 -31.07 8.54 -40.01
N THR A 12 -31.31 7.64 -39.06
CA THR A 12 -30.90 7.78 -37.66
C THR A 12 -29.39 7.65 -37.57
N ILE A 13 -28.71 8.78 -37.35
CA ILE A 13 -27.28 8.83 -37.04
C ILE A 13 -27.09 8.31 -35.61
N MET A 14 -26.60 7.09 -35.48
CA MET A 14 -26.14 6.52 -34.22
C MET A 14 -24.78 7.15 -33.90
N LEU A 15 -24.77 8.22 -33.11
CA LEU A 15 -23.53 8.76 -32.53
C LEU A 15 -23.00 7.74 -31.52
N CYS A 16 -21.93 7.04 -31.89
CA CYS A 16 -21.07 6.34 -30.93
C CYS A 16 -20.51 7.38 -29.96
N GLY A 17 -21.06 7.40 -28.74
CA GLY A 17 -20.52 8.19 -27.64
C GLY A 17 -19.06 7.81 -27.42
N GLY A 18 -18.18 8.81 -27.48
CA GLY A 18 -16.76 8.66 -27.22
C GLY A 18 -16.55 8.03 -25.85
N GLY A 19 -16.00 6.82 -25.83
CA GLY A 19 -15.36 6.30 -24.64
C GLY A 19 -14.24 7.26 -24.29
N SER A 20 -14.34 7.92 -23.15
CA SER A 20 -13.23 8.67 -22.56
C SER A 20 -12.06 7.71 -22.42
N SER A 21 -11.11 7.75 -23.35
CA SER A 21 -9.83 7.11 -23.17
C SER A 21 -9.22 7.74 -21.93
N ALA A 22 -9.12 6.98 -20.85
CA ALA A 22 -8.25 7.33 -19.75
C ALA A 22 -6.86 7.44 -20.36
N PHE A 23 -6.36 8.67 -20.55
CA PHE A 23 -5.01 8.90 -21.04
C PHE A 23 -4.08 8.19 -20.07
N ALA A 24 -3.40 7.15 -20.55
CA ALA A 24 -2.30 6.53 -19.83
C ALA A 24 -1.32 7.66 -19.49
N GLN A 25 -1.07 7.88 -18.19
CA GLN A 25 -0.11 8.88 -17.74
C GLN A 25 1.24 8.63 -18.44
N THR A 26 1.89 9.69 -18.92
CA THR A 26 3.18 9.52 -19.61
C THR A 26 4.25 9.05 -18.61
N GLU A 27 5.30 8.38 -19.09
CA GLU A 27 6.44 8.02 -18.23
C GLU A 27 7.03 9.25 -17.53
N ALA A 28 7.08 10.39 -18.22
CA ALA A 28 7.54 11.66 -17.64
C ALA A 28 6.66 12.13 -16.48
N ASP A 29 5.33 12.02 -16.60
CA ASP A 29 4.40 12.36 -15.52
C ASP A 29 4.57 11.41 -14.33
N PHE A 30 4.74 10.11 -14.58
CA PHE A 30 5.04 9.14 -13.54
C PHE A 30 6.34 9.49 -12.83
N VAL A 31 7.41 9.73 -13.60
CA VAL A 31 8.73 10.03 -13.02
C VAL A 31 8.67 11.27 -12.16
N LYS A 32 8.02 12.33 -12.65
CA LYS A 32 7.79 13.55 -11.89
C LYS A 32 7.00 13.31 -10.60
N ALA A 33 5.99 12.43 -10.65
CA ALA A 33 5.15 12.10 -9.51
C ALA A 33 5.87 11.30 -8.41
N PHE A 34 6.82 10.44 -8.79
CA PHE A 34 7.50 9.53 -7.86
C PHE A 34 8.94 9.95 -7.50
N ALA A 35 9.56 10.86 -8.25
CA ALA A 35 10.86 11.43 -7.90
C ALA A 35 10.81 12.23 -6.59
N GLY A 36 11.94 12.31 -5.90
CA GLY A 36 12.09 12.98 -4.61
C GLY A 36 12.36 12.02 -3.45
N PRO A 37 12.26 12.52 -2.20
CA PRO A 37 12.67 11.80 -1.00
C PRO A 37 11.61 10.82 -0.50
N TRP A 38 12.07 9.64 -0.11
CA TRP A 38 11.31 8.55 0.49
C TRP A 38 12.09 7.95 1.66
N HIS A 39 11.39 7.29 2.57
CA HIS A 39 12.03 6.43 3.57
C HIS A 39 11.40 5.05 3.58
N ILE A 40 12.22 4.06 3.93
CA ILE A 40 11.78 2.69 4.18
C ILE A 40 11.43 2.58 5.66
N VAL A 41 10.22 2.11 5.94
CA VAL A 41 9.65 2.08 7.30
C VAL A 41 10.08 0.87 8.13
N ASP A 42 10.53 -0.22 7.49
CA ASP A 42 10.95 -1.42 8.20
C ASP A 42 12.41 -1.33 8.63
N SER A 43 12.66 -1.49 9.93
CA SER A 43 13.98 -1.36 10.54
C SER A 43 15.00 -2.39 10.06
N ARG A 44 14.57 -3.49 9.44
CA ARG A 44 15.51 -4.48 8.85
C ARG A 44 16.39 -3.87 7.75
N TYR A 45 15.92 -2.79 7.12
CA TYR A 45 16.64 -2.08 6.07
C TYR A 45 17.41 -0.86 6.59
N ALA A 46 17.37 -0.58 7.90
CA ALA A 46 18.09 0.52 8.52
C ALA A 46 19.50 0.11 8.95
N ALA A 47 20.48 0.95 8.68
CA ALA A 47 21.83 0.83 9.22
C ALA A 47 21.89 1.54 10.59
N GLY A 48 21.87 0.77 11.67
CA GLY A 48 21.92 1.32 13.04
C GLY A 48 20.60 1.97 13.45
N SER A 49 20.67 3.17 14.03
CA SER A 49 19.50 3.92 14.52
C SER A 49 18.90 4.91 13.51
N GLU A 50 19.56 5.11 12.36
CA GLU A 50 19.07 6.00 11.32
C GLU A 50 17.99 5.34 10.48
N ARG A 51 17.01 6.11 9.99
CA ARG A 51 16.04 5.59 9.02
C ARG A 51 16.73 5.40 7.67
N CYS A 52 16.44 4.30 6.99
CA CYS A 52 16.84 4.13 5.61
C CYS A 52 16.06 5.11 4.71
N ARG A 53 16.78 6.08 4.16
CA ARG A 53 16.24 7.07 3.22
C ARG A 53 16.73 6.77 1.82
N VAL A 54 15.83 6.94 0.86
CA VAL A 54 16.06 6.76 -0.57
C VAL A 54 15.52 7.97 -1.30
N THR A 55 16.34 8.60 -2.15
CA THR A 55 15.90 9.68 -3.03
C THR A 55 15.87 9.15 -4.46
N LEU A 56 14.69 9.22 -5.07
CA LEU A 56 14.47 8.82 -6.46
C LEU A 56 14.74 10.03 -7.35
N SER A 57 15.76 9.95 -8.20
CA SER A 57 16.05 11.01 -9.18
C SER A 57 15.02 11.01 -10.30
N ASN A 58 14.77 12.17 -10.90
CA ASN A 58 14.05 12.31 -12.17
C ASN A 58 15.02 12.42 -13.38
N GLU A 59 16.32 12.41 -13.13
CA GLU A 59 17.35 12.43 -14.17
C GLU A 59 17.61 11.02 -14.69
N ARG A 60 17.45 10.84 -16.01
CA ARG A 60 17.65 9.55 -16.67
C ARG A 60 19.12 9.36 -17.05
N SER A 61 19.66 8.20 -16.69
CA SER A 61 20.90 7.66 -17.25
C SER A 61 20.56 6.43 -18.08
N GLU A 62 20.80 6.50 -19.39
CA GLU A 62 20.43 5.47 -20.37
C GLU A 62 18.94 5.11 -20.32
N THR A 63 18.58 4.01 -19.64
CA THR A 63 17.20 3.50 -19.54
C THR A 63 16.59 3.65 -18.15
N ARG A 64 17.35 4.15 -17.17
CA ARG A 64 16.96 4.17 -15.75
C ARG A 64 17.18 5.52 -15.11
N PHE A 65 16.65 5.68 -13.91
CA PHE A 65 16.76 6.88 -13.10
C PHE A 65 17.63 6.60 -11.87
N GLY A 66 18.41 7.58 -11.41
CA GLY A 66 19.30 7.39 -10.27
C GLY A 66 18.55 7.20 -8.94
N VAL A 67 19.15 6.43 -8.02
CA VAL A 67 18.76 6.35 -6.61
C VAL A 67 19.95 6.74 -5.75
N THR A 68 19.73 7.60 -4.77
CA THR A 68 20.69 7.81 -3.67
C THR A 68 20.10 7.29 -2.37
N SER A 69 20.91 6.58 -1.59
CA SER A 69 20.49 5.91 -0.36
C SER A 69 21.36 6.39 0.81
N SER A 70 20.77 6.56 1.99
CA SER A 70 21.48 6.90 3.24
C SER A 70 20.86 6.19 4.43
N GLY A 71 21.69 5.74 5.38
CA GLY A 71 21.23 4.98 6.54
C GLY A 71 20.59 3.63 6.19
N CYS A 72 20.89 3.08 5.01
CA CYS A 72 20.30 1.84 4.51
C CYS A 72 21.23 0.64 4.66
N ALA A 73 20.65 -0.52 4.95
CA ALA A 73 21.31 -1.82 5.07
C ALA A 73 20.60 -2.86 4.20
N ALA A 74 21.14 -4.08 4.17
CA ALA A 74 20.61 -5.21 3.41
C ALA A 74 20.37 -4.85 1.92
N GLU A 75 19.36 -5.42 1.27
CA GLU A 75 19.08 -5.18 -0.15
C GLU A 75 18.78 -3.71 -0.45
N ALA A 76 18.16 -2.97 0.49
CA ALA A 76 17.87 -1.55 0.31
C ALA A 76 19.14 -0.69 0.18
N GLY A 77 20.24 -1.09 0.83
CA GLY A 77 21.54 -0.42 0.71
C GLY A 77 22.21 -0.61 -0.66
N LEU A 78 21.74 -1.58 -1.46
CA LEU A 78 22.29 -1.86 -2.79
C LEU A 78 21.62 -1.03 -3.90
N ALA A 79 20.52 -0.34 -3.61
CA ALA A 79 19.76 0.40 -4.61
C ALA A 79 20.57 1.57 -5.19
N THR A 80 20.82 1.54 -6.51
CA THR A 80 21.54 2.60 -7.25
C THR A 80 20.72 3.21 -8.37
N SER A 81 19.73 2.48 -8.90
CA SER A 81 18.85 2.97 -9.96
C SER A 81 17.44 2.42 -9.82
N TRP A 82 16.50 3.09 -10.47
CA TRP A 82 15.10 2.67 -10.54
C TRP A 82 14.57 2.82 -11.96
N SER A 83 13.55 2.02 -12.29
CA SER A 83 12.90 2.05 -13.59
C SER A 83 11.41 1.74 -13.45
N LEU A 84 10.68 1.90 -14.55
CA LEU A 84 9.27 1.56 -14.66
C LEU A 84 9.08 0.43 -15.64
N ALA A 85 8.38 -0.61 -15.20
CA ALA A 85 7.96 -1.72 -16.04
C ALA A 85 6.58 -2.16 -15.57
N ASP A 86 5.65 -2.36 -16.51
CA ASP A 86 4.30 -2.88 -16.24
C ASP A 86 3.51 -2.11 -15.16
N GLY A 87 3.69 -0.79 -15.10
CA GLY A 87 3.04 0.07 -14.11
C GLY A 87 3.58 -0.10 -12.68
N GLN A 88 4.72 -0.77 -12.53
CA GLN A 88 5.43 -0.93 -11.26
C GLN A 88 6.81 -0.29 -11.33
N MET A 89 7.27 0.20 -10.18
CA MET A 89 8.64 0.62 -9.98
C MET A 89 9.51 -0.60 -9.69
N SER A 90 10.65 -0.70 -10.38
CA SER A 90 11.70 -1.66 -10.07
C SER A 90 12.91 -0.93 -9.51
N LEU A 91 13.40 -1.34 -8.35
CA LEU A 91 14.69 -0.90 -7.81
C LEU A 91 15.78 -1.85 -8.29
N HIS A 92 16.96 -1.31 -8.58
CA HIS A 92 18.08 -2.08 -9.11
C HIS A 92 19.39 -1.77 -8.40
N ASP A 93 20.28 -2.76 -8.36
CA ASP A 93 21.65 -2.60 -7.89
C ASP A 93 22.59 -2.04 -8.98
N SER A 94 23.87 -1.87 -8.64
CA SER A 94 24.91 -1.38 -9.56
C SER A 94 25.21 -2.29 -10.75
N SER A 95 24.88 -3.59 -10.68
CA SER A 95 24.98 -4.52 -11.81
C SER A 95 23.77 -4.41 -12.74
N GLY A 96 22.74 -3.68 -12.30
CA GLY A 96 21.49 -3.52 -12.98
C GLY A 96 20.45 -4.61 -12.66
N THR A 97 20.75 -5.51 -11.72
CA THR A 97 19.84 -6.56 -11.27
C THR A 97 18.69 -5.95 -10.47
N ALA A 98 17.46 -6.41 -10.72
CA ALA A 98 16.29 -5.96 -9.96
C ALA A 98 16.33 -6.53 -8.54
N ILE A 99 16.28 -5.66 -7.54
CA ILE A 99 16.32 -6.02 -6.11
C ILE A 99 14.96 -5.90 -5.43
N ALA A 100 14.03 -5.14 -6.00
CA ALA A 100 12.66 -5.04 -5.53
C ALA A 100 11.71 -4.60 -6.64
N ARG A 101 10.45 -5.03 -6.55
CA ARG A 101 9.34 -4.54 -7.38
C ARG A 101 8.26 -3.96 -6.48
N LEU A 102 7.84 -2.76 -6.81
CA LEU A 102 7.00 -1.92 -5.96
C LEU A 102 5.85 -1.32 -6.78
N GLY A 103 4.63 -1.45 -6.27
CA GLY A 103 3.48 -0.70 -6.78
C GLY A 103 3.08 0.41 -5.81
N GLY A 104 2.05 1.16 -6.17
CA GLY A 104 1.35 2.06 -5.27
C GLY A 104 1.17 3.44 -5.85
N ASN A 105 1.24 4.44 -4.98
CA ASN A 105 0.98 5.82 -5.32
C ASN A 105 2.06 6.76 -4.76
N GLN A 106 1.87 8.05 -4.98
CA GLN A 106 2.82 9.12 -4.62
C GLN A 106 3.05 9.27 -3.11
N ARG A 107 2.29 8.58 -2.25
CA ARG A 107 2.45 8.61 -0.78
C ARG A 107 3.07 7.35 -0.22
N ARG A 108 2.66 6.19 -0.71
CA ARG A 108 3.18 4.89 -0.28
C ARG A 108 3.35 3.97 -1.48
N MET A 109 4.51 3.35 -1.52
CA MET A 109 4.76 2.19 -2.35
C MET A 109 5.04 0.97 -1.48
N SER A 110 4.65 -0.19 -1.96
CA SER A 110 4.89 -1.46 -1.28
C SER A 110 5.20 -2.53 -2.31
N GLY A 111 5.76 -3.64 -1.84
CA GLY A 111 5.99 -4.83 -2.64
C GLY A 111 6.97 -5.74 -1.93
N ASN A 112 7.74 -6.50 -2.71
CA ASN A 112 8.73 -7.42 -2.18
C ASN A 112 10.10 -7.19 -2.83
N THR A 113 11.14 -7.50 -2.07
CA THR A 113 12.50 -7.67 -2.59
C THR A 113 12.57 -8.94 -3.46
N ALA A 114 13.69 -9.09 -4.19
CA ALA A 114 13.98 -10.31 -4.94
C ALA A 114 14.03 -11.57 -4.05
N SER A 115 14.39 -11.42 -2.77
CA SER A 115 14.37 -12.49 -1.75
C SER A 115 12.98 -12.79 -1.19
N GLY A 116 11.95 -12.03 -1.59
CA GLY A 116 10.58 -12.18 -1.11
C GLY A 116 10.28 -11.46 0.21
N ALA A 117 11.24 -10.71 0.75
CA ALA A 117 11.03 -9.90 1.94
C ALA A 117 10.17 -8.68 1.60
N PRO A 118 9.19 -8.31 2.45
CA PRO A 118 8.36 -7.14 2.21
C PRO A 118 9.19 -5.86 2.27
N LEU A 119 8.83 -4.90 1.43
CA LEU A 119 9.43 -3.58 1.37
C LEU A 119 8.32 -2.52 1.26
N ILE A 120 8.35 -1.52 2.13
CA ILE A 120 7.39 -0.41 2.16
C ILE A 120 8.17 0.89 2.15
N LEU A 121 7.89 1.74 1.16
CA LEU A 121 8.44 3.09 1.02
C LEU A 121 7.32 4.09 1.28
N GLU A 122 7.62 5.11 2.06
CA GLU A 122 6.72 6.23 2.32
C GLU A 122 7.38 7.55 1.96
N ARG A 123 6.59 8.46 1.40
CA ARG A 123 7.11 9.74 0.95
C ARG A 123 7.45 10.62 2.15
N ASP A 124 8.65 11.19 2.14
CA ASP A 124 9.06 12.10 3.19
C ASP A 124 8.27 13.42 3.13
N GLY A 125 7.85 13.91 4.30
CA GLY A 125 7.20 15.21 4.46
C GLY A 125 5.77 15.31 3.91
N VAL A 126 5.16 14.20 3.47
CA VAL A 126 3.77 14.17 3.00
C VAL A 126 2.88 13.49 4.02
N PRO A 127 1.89 14.19 4.60
CA PRO A 127 0.94 13.58 5.53
C PRO A 127 0.21 12.40 4.89
N GLY A 128 0.23 11.26 5.58
CA GLY A 128 -0.43 10.03 5.21
C GLY A 128 -1.62 9.70 6.11
N LEU A 129 -2.01 8.43 6.11
CA LEU A 129 -3.07 7.94 6.99
C LEU A 129 -2.68 8.04 8.47
N ALA A 130 -1.38 7.92 8.80
CA ALA A 130 -0.87 8.01 10.17
C ALA A 130 -1.31 9.30 10.87
N GLU A 131 -1.14 10.45 10.23
CA GLU A 131 -1.51 11.75 10.76
C GLU A 131 -3.03 11.88 10.95
N VAL A 132 -3.81 11.32 10.01
CA VAL A 132 -5.28 11.30 10.11
C VAL A 132 -5.73 10.43 11.29
N LEU A 133 -5.12 9.24 11.47
CA LEU A 133 -5.40 8.35 12.60
C LEU A 133 -5.03 9.00 13.93
N GLU A 134 -3.89 9.69 14.00
CA GLU A 134 -3.46 10.39 15.21
C GLU A 134 -4.35 11.58 15.54
N ALA A 135 -4.77 12.38 14.54
CA ALA A 135 -5.73 13.45 14.74
C ALA A 135 -7.07 12.91 15.24
N ALA A 136 -7.56 11.83 14.62
CA ALA A 136 -8.79 11.16 15.04
C ALA A 136 -8.67 10.61 16.47
N ARG A 137 -7.53 10.02 16.85
CA ARG A 137 -7.27 9.51 18.21
C ARG A 137 -7.27 10.64 19.23
N LYS A 138 -6.63 11.77 18.92
CA LYS A 138 -6.63 12.95 19.80
C LYS A 138 -8.06 13.48 20.03
N GLN A 139 -8.90 13.43 18.99
CA GLN A 139 -10.29 13.86 19.08
C GLN A 139 -11.19 12.86 19.83
N SER A 140 -11.01 11.55 19.64
CA SER A 140 -11.83 10.51 20.29
C SER A 140 -11.32 10.11 21.68
N GLY A 141 -10.07 10.41 22.01
CA GLY A 141 -9.38 10.01 23.24
C GLY A 141 -8.73 8.62 23.19
N CYS A 142 -9.05 7.78 22.21
CA CYS A 142 -8.45 6.44 22.05
C CYS A 142 -8.71 5.83 20.66
N PHE A 143 -8.01 4.74 20.36
CA PHE A 143 -8.46 3.78 19.34
C PHE A 143 -9.52 2.86 19.94
N TYR A 144 -10.64 2.65 19.25
CA TYR A 144 -11.66 1.69 19.69
C TYR A 144 -11.30 0.26 19.27
N ALA A 145 -11.72 -0.73 20.07
CA ALA A 145 -11.60 -2.14 19.72
C ALA A 145 -12.67 -2.52 18.68
N GLY A 146 -12.25 -2.73 17.43
CA GLY A 146 -13.14 -2.99 16.31
C GLY A 146 -14.23 -1.93 16.19
N PHE A 147 -15.48 -2.37 16.00
CA PHE A 147 -16.64 -1.47 15.94
C PHE A 147 -17.38 -1.33 17.28
N SER A 148 -16.72 -1.60 18.40
CA SER A 148 -17.29 -1.35 19.73
C SER A 148 -17.22 0.14 20.12
N ASN A 149 -17.67 0.43 21.34
CA ASN A 149 -17.48 1.70 22.04
C ASN A 149 -16.37 1.63 23.12
N LYS A 150 -15.63 0.52 23.19
CA LYS A 150 -14.55 0.31 24.17
C LYS A 150 -13.21 0.69 23.56
N CYS A 151 -12.38 1.40 24.31
CA CYS A 151 -11.00 1.66 23.92
C CYS A 151 -10.20 0.36 23.88
N ALA A 152 -9.34 0.21 22.88
CA ALA A 152 -8.38 -0.88 22.81
C ALA A 152 -7.28 -0.66 23.88
N PRO A 153 -6.81 -1.73 24.53
CA PRO A 153 -5.65 -1.65 25.43
C PRO A 153 -4.40 -1.14 24.71
N ASN A 154 -3.49 -0.46 25.41
CA ASN A 154 -2.25 0.06 24.81
C ASN A 154 -1.34 -1.05 24.24
N SER A 155 -1.34 -2.24 24.85
CA SER A 155 -0.63 -3.42 24.34
C SER A 155 -1.12 -3.83 22.95
N GLU A 156 -2.40 -3.57 22.66
CA GLU A 156 -3.04 -3.87 21.38
C GLU A 156 -2.79 -2.82 20.32
N LEU A 157 -2.11 -1.72 20.63
CA LEU A 157 -1.73 -0.70 19.64
C LEU A 157 -0.36 -1.00 19.01
N GLN A 158 0.41 -1.90 19.59
CA GLN A 158 1.72 -2.25 19.06
C GLN A 158 1.60 -3.30 17.95
N LYS A 159 2.66 -3.42 17.16
CA LYS A 159 2.85 -4.60 16.29
C LYS A 159 2.89 -5.85 17.17
N PRO A 160 2.28 -6.96 16.73
CA PRO A 160 2.54 -8.25 17.34
C PRO A 160 4.04 -8.56 17.47
N ALA A 161 4.47 -9.08 18.62
CA ALA A 161 5.89 -9.26 18.95
C ALA A 161 6.47 -10.60 18.48
N GLU A 162 5.65 -11.65 18.40
CA GLU A 162 6.10 -13.00 18.07
C GLU A 162 6.55 -13.15 16.61
N GLU A 163 7.43 -14.11 16.36
CA GLU A 163 7.80 -14.55 15.01
C GLU A 163 6.69 -15.52 14.56
N ARG A 164 5.75 -15.02 13.75
CA ARG A 164 4.45 -15.66 13.44
C ARG A 164 3.44 -15.58 14.59
N PRO A 165 2.91 -14.39 14.86
CA PRO A 165 1.88 -14.19 15.87
C PRO A 165 0.52 -14.69 15.39
N ARG A 166 -0.31 -15.12 16.34
CA ARG A 166 -1.75 -15.31 16.12
C ARG A 166 -2.49 -14.03 16.45
N ILE A 167 -3.34 -13.56 15.54
CA ILE A 167 -4.13 -12.34 15.73
C ILE A 167 -5.62 -12.67 15.79
N SER A 168 -6.37 -11.92 16.60
CA SER A 168 -7.84 -12.01 16.68
C SER A 168 -8.48 -10.87 15.91
N VAL A 169 -9.16 -11.18 14.80
CA VAL A 169 -9.79 -10.20 13.93
C VAL A 169 -11.09 -9.68 14.55
N LEU A 170 -11.22 -8.36 14.71
CA LEU A 170 -12.33 -7.72 15.44
C LEU A 170 -13.47 -7.23 14.55
N VAL A 171 -13.24 -7.18 13.23
CA VAL A 171 -14.15 -6.67 12.19
C VAL A 171 -14.03 -7.53 10.94
N ASN A 172 -15.01 -7.50 10.04
CA ASN A 172 -14.82 -8.09 8.71
C ASN A 172 -13.70 -7.31 8.00
N LEU A 173 -12.52 -7.90 7.90
CA LEU A 173 -11.29 -7.21 7.56
C LEU A 173 -10.87 -7.56 6.14
N ASN A 174 -10.82 -6.54 5.28
CA ASN A 174 -10.30 -6.71 3.94
C ASN A 174 -8.83 -7.10 3.98
N ALA A 175 -8.51 -8.22 3.32
CA ALA A 175 -7.16 -8.64 3.03
C ALA A 175 -6.74 -8.09 1.67
N ARG A 176 -5.57 -7.46 1.62
CA ARG A 176 -5.05 -6.80 0.42
C ARG A 176 -3.87 -7.54 -0.18
N GLY A 177 -3.67 -7.40 -1.49
CA GLY A 177 -2.52 -8.01 -2.18
C GLY A 177 -1.17 -7.48 -1.69
N GLU A 178 -1.12 -6.26 -1.14
CA GLU A 178 0.08 -5.63 -0.61
C GLU A 178 -0.22 -4.75 0.61
N ALA A 179 0.81 -4.37 1.37
CA ALA A 179 0.73 -3.59 2.61
C ALA A 179 0.45 -2.08 2.38
N ARG A 180 -0.59 -1.76 1.60
CA ARG A 180 -1.07 -0.39 1.33
C ARG A 180 -2.56 -0.34 1.08
N ASP A 181 -3.17 0.82 1.29
CA ASP A 181 -4.62 1.00 1.27
C ASP A 181 -5.29 0.96 -0.12
N ASP A 182 -4.55 1.26 -1.17
CA ASP A 182 -5.03 1.23 -2.56
C ASP A 182 -4.70 -0.10 -3.27
N ALA A 183 -4.01 -1.03 -2.60
CA ALA A 183 -3.79 -2.36 -3.14
C ALA A 183 -5.13 -3.11 -3.27
N PRO A 184 -5.33 -3.92 -4.33
CA PRO A 184 -6.56 -4.68 -4.53
C PRO A 184 -6.94 -5.52 -3.31
N THR A 185 -8.22 -5.49 -2.95
CA THR A 185 -8.79 -6.44 -1.98
C THR A 185 -8.87 -7.81 -2.63
N ILE A 186 -8.19 -8.79 -2.04
CA ILE A 186 -8.16 -10.17 -2.54
C ILE A 186 -9.11 -11.10 -1.77
N GLY A 187 -9.61 -10.64 -0.63
CA GLY A 187 -10.59 -11.34 0.18
C GLY A 187 -10.95 -10.57 1.45
N VAL A 188 -11.77 -11.19 2.28
CA VAL A 188 -12.22 -10.63 3.56
C VAL A 188 -12.06 -11.71 4.62
N VAL A 189 -11.30 -11.42 5.67
CA VAL A 189 -11.21 -12.27 6.86
C VAL A 189 -12.39 -11.95 7.77
N PRO A 190 -13.26 -12.92 8.13
CA PRO A 190 -14.41 -12.66 8.96
C PRO A 190 -14.04 -12.14 10.36
N LYS A 191 -14.91 -11.32 10.93
CA LYS A 191 -14.86 -10.95 12.35
C LYS A 191 -14.83 -12.20 13.23
N ASP A 192 -14.16 -12.09 14.38
CA ASP A 192 -13.99 -13.12 15.41
C ASP A 192 -13.16 -14.33 14.94
N THR A 193 -12.42 -14.17 13.84
CA THR A 193 -11.45 -15.17 13.35
C THR A 193 -10.14 -15.04 14.10
N CYS A 194 -9.61 -16.17 14.59
CA CYS A 194 -8.24 -16.28 15.07
C CYS A 194 -7.35 -16.83 13.95
N ILE A 195 -6.46 -16.01 13.42
CA ILE A 195 -5.62 -16.35 12.26
C ILE A 195 -4.14 -16.33 12.62
N GLN A 196 -3.40 -17.33 12.13
CA GLN A 196 -1.95 -17.39 12.20
C GLN A 196 -1.38 -16.49 11.09
N THR A 197 -0.48 -15.58 11.46
CA THR A 197 0.20 -14.71 10.48
C THR A 197 1.60 -15.25 10.19
N ASP A 198 2.12 -14.96 9.00
CA ASP A 198 3.49 -15.31 8.60
C ASP A 198 4.50 -14.31 9.14
N LEU A 199 4.12 -13.03 9.07
CA LEU A 199 4.97 -11.92 9.44
C LEU A 199 4.12 -10.67 9.62
N CYS A 200 4.61 -9.77 10.48
CA CYS A 200 4.09 -8.43 10.61
C CYS A 200 5.22 -7.41 10.41
N VAL A 201 4.94 -6.38 9.62
CA VAL A 201 5.83 -5.23 9.41
C VAL A 201 5.20 -3.97 9.99
N ASN A 202 6.04 -3.00 10.33
CA ASN A 202 5.58 -1.67 10.70
C ASN A 202 5.53 -0.77 9.46
N ALA A 203 4.48 0.02 9.38
CA ALA A 203 4.39 1.21 8.55
C ALA A 203 3.99 2.42 9.43
N SER A 204 3.97 3.63 8.87
CA SER A 204 3.61 4.81 9.69
C SER A 204 2.19 4.76 10.23
N ASP A 205 1.28 4.11 9.51
CA ASP A 205 -0.13 3.92 9.89
C ASP A 205 -0.37 2.66 10.74
N GLY A 206 0.69 2.07 11.30
CA GLY A 206 0.64 0.91 12.17
C GLY A 206 1.10 -0.38 11.49
N ALA A 207 0.84 -1.50 12.17
CA ALA A 207 1.28 -2.80 11.70
C ALA A 207 0.45 -3.30 10.51
N TRP A 208 1.13 -3.98 9.60
CA TRP A 208 0.55 -4.77 8.53
C TRP A 208 1.01 -6.21 8.69
N CYS A 209 0.07 -7.14 8.85
CA CYS A 209 0.36 -8.55 9.03
C CYS A 209 -0.08 -9.35 7.80
N ARG A 210 0.80 -10.20 7.27
CA ARG A 210 0.45 -11.12 6.19
C ARG A 210 -0.03 -12.44 6.78
N ALA A 211 -1.12 -12.97 6.24
CA ALA A 211 -1.67 -14.24 6.68
C ALA A 211 -2.31 -15.00 5.52
N ASP A 212 -2.33 -16.32 5.67
CA ASP A 212 -3.00 -17.23 4.76
C ASP A 212 -4.43 -17.52 5.22
N PHE A 213 -5.39 -17.40 4.30
CA PHE A 213 -6.81 -17.67 4.53
C PHE A 213 -7.47 -18.06 3.20
N ASP A 214 -8.34 -19.07 3.21
CA ASP A 214 -9.09 -19.54 2.02
C ASP A 214 -8.21 -19.76 0.76
N GLY A 215 -7.00 -20.31 0.96
CA GLY A 215 -6.05 -20.56 -0.13
C GLY A 215 -5.40 -19.31 -0.73
N LYS A 216 -5.54 -18.15 -0.07
CA LYS A 216 -4.94 -16.87 -0.47
C LYS A 216 -4.01 -16.37 0.64
N SER A 217 -2.99 -15.61 0.24
CA SER A 217 -2.11 -14.90 1.18
C SER A 217 -2.34 -13.40 1.03
N GLY A 218 -2.64 -12.70 2.12
CA GLY A 218 -3.00 -11.29 2.07
C GLY A 218 -2.59 -10.48 3.30
N TRP A 219 -2.54 -9.17 3.10
CA TRP A 219 -2.13 -8.20 4.11
C TRP A 219 -3.33 -7.62 4.85
N LEU A 220 -3.25 -7.64 6.18
CA LEU A 220 -4.23 -7.16 7.12
C LEU A 220 -3.65 -5.95 7.87
N ARG A 221 -4.30 -4.79 7.75
CA ARG A 221 -3.89 -3.56 8.46
C ARG A 221 -4.42 -3.55 9.88
N LYS A 222 -3.62 -3.06 10.83
CA LYS A 222 -3.96 -2.96 12.27
C LYS A 222 -4.93 -1.83 12.60
N PHE A 223 -4.77 -0.68 11.94
CA PHE A 223 -5.56 0.51 12.21
C PHE A 223 -6.42 0.91 11.01
N ALA A 224 -7.58 1.49 11.29
CA ALA A 224 -8.49 2.01 10.29
C ALA A 224 -9.35 3.14 10.86
N LEU A 225 -10.04 3.85 9.96
CA LEU A 225 -11.12 4.76 10.32
C LEU A 225 -12.47 4.10 10.06
N ARG A 226 -13.27 3.92 11.11
CA ARG A 226 -14.70 3.59 10.98
C ARG A 226 -15.45 4.86 10.59
N GLN A 227 -16.19 4.77 9.48
CA GLN A 227 -16.98 5.89 8.93
C GLN A 227 -16.15 7.17 8.72
N ASN A 228 -14.88 7.02 8.32
CA ASN A 228 -13.93 8.13 8.11
C ASN A 228 -13.76 9.07 9.32
N ARG A 229 -14.05 8.60 10.53
CA ARG A 229 -14.06 9.44 11.74
C ARG A 229 -13.44 8.78 12.94
N TRP A 230 -13.84 7.55 13.25
CA TRP A 230 -13.46 6.91 14.51
C TRP A 230 -12.26 6.00 14.29
N PRO A 231 -11.12 6.22 14.97
CA PRO A 231 -9.95 5.38 14.81
C PRO A 231 -10.21 4.05 15.53
N VAL A 232 -9.95 2.93 14.85
CA VAL A 232 -10.21 1.59 15.37
C VAL A 232 -8.99 0.70 15.22
N VAL A 233 -8.84 -0.23 16.16
CA VAL A 233 -8.00 -1.42 16.02
C VAL A 233 -8.82 -2.50 15.34
N THR A 234 -8.32 -3.07 14.24
CA THR A 234 -9.03 -4.07 13.43
C THR A 234 -8.77 -5.50 13.88
N PHE A 235 -7.65 -5.76 14.57
CA PHE A 235 -7.30 -7.05 15.16
C PHE A 235 -6.48 -6.89 16.44
N PHE A 236 -6.58 -7.83 17.37
CA PHE A 236 -5.69 -7.92 18.55
C PHE A 236 -4.46 -8.80 18.29
N ASN A 237 -3.41 -8.57 19.07
CA ASN A 237 -2.07 -9.15 18.98
C ASN A 237 -2.00 -10.60 19.50
N SER A 238 -3.08 -11.09 20.08
CA SER A 238 -3.25 -12.47 20.50
C SER A 238 -4.69 -12.92 20.26
N CYS A 239 -4.87 -14.23 20.23
CA CYS A 239 -6.20 -14.82 20.30
C CYS A 239 -6.60 -15.07 21.75
N PRO A 240 -7.91 -15.03 22.07
CA PRO A 240 -8.39 -15.48 23.37
C PRO A 240 -7.91 -16.90 23.64
N SER A 241 -7.51 -17.18 24.88
CA SER A 241 -7.31 -18.55 25.37
C SER A 241 -8.61 -19.32 25.18
N GLN A 242 -8.53 -20.47 24.50
CA GLN A 242 -9.66 -21.41 24.40
C GLN A 242 -9.91 -22.10 25.74
#